data_AF-A0A817RSW7-F1
#
_entry.id   AF-A0A817RSW7-F1
#
_cell.length_a   1.000
_cell.length_b   1.000
_cell.length_c   1.000
_cell.angle_alpha   90.00
_cell.angle_beta   90.00
_cell.angle_gamma   90.00
#
_symmetry.space_group_name_H-M   'P 1'
#
loop_
_entity.id
_entity.type
_entity.pdbx_description
1 polymer ?
#
loop_
_entity_poly.entity_id
_entity_poly.type
_entity_poly.pdbx_seq_one_letter_code
_entity_poly.pdbx_strand_id
1 'polypeptide(L)'
;MTSQICCYIFENHHGLIFNPDSIRILREKYRIIGCLTGNLPEYPRQNNELGLPLELSHEECCILADQEIISMYEIILPLNDSEQDHLQYLTELDIEFEKQKKKKRFLLNL
;
A
#
# COMPACT_ATOMS: atom_id res chain seq x y z
N MET A 1 -19.85 17.92 -6.29
CA MET A 1 -19.79 16.46 -6.50
C MET A 1 -18.82 15.92 -5.48
N THR A 2 -19.33 15.30 -4.41
CA THR A 2 -18.52 14.69 -3.36
C THR A 2 -17.87 13.44 -3.95
N SER A 3 -16.58 13.53 -4.25
CA SER A 3 -15.79 12.37 -4.66
C SER A 3 -15.70 11.44 -3.45
N GLN A 4 -16.52 10.39 -3.40
CA GLN A 4 -16.41 9.36 -2.37
C GLN A 4 -15.08 8.64 -2.54
N ILE A 5 -14.37 8.45 -1.43
CA ILE A 5 -13.06 7.80 -1.42
C ILE A 5 -13.28 6.29 -1.38
N CYS A 6 -12.70 5.55 -2.32
CA CYS A 6 -12.75 4.10 -2.31
C CYS A 6 -11.82 3.54 -1.23
N CYS A 7 -12.39 2.80 -0.29
CA CYS A 7 -11.68 2.04 0.73
C CYS A 7 -11.89 0.55 0.49
N TYR A 8 -10.82 -0.22 0.50
CA TYR A 8 -10.85 -1.66 0.23
C TYR A 8 -10.61 -2.44 1.51
N ILE A 9 -11.49 -3.38 1.85
CA ILE A 9 -11.36 -4.19 3.06
C ILE A 9 -10.82 -5.55 2.69
N PHE A 10 -9.81 -5.98 3.46
CA PHE A 10 -9.27 -7.34 3.43
C PHE A 10 -9.77 -8.15 4.64
N GLU A 11 -9.67 -9.49 4.56
CA GLU A 11 -10.13 -10.46 5.57
C GLU A 11 -9.69 -10.13 7.02
N ASN A 12 -8.61 -9.36 7.20
CA ASN A 12 -8.10 -8.92 8.50
C ASN A 12 -8.71 -7.60 9.02
N HIS A 13 -9.83 -7.13 8.47
CA HIS A 13 -10.59 -5.93 8.88
C HIS A 13 -9.89 -4.57 8.74
N HIS A 14 -8.71 -4.52 8.14
CA HIS A 14 -8.02 -3.26 7.82
C HIS A 14 -8.52 -2.70 6.48
N GLY A 15 -8.72 -1.38 6.44
CA GLY A 15 -9.12 -0.68 5.23
C GLY A 15 -7.91 -0.14 4.47
N LEU A 16 -7.87 -0.35 3.17
CA LEU A 16 -6.77 0.04 2.29
C LEU A 16 -7.22 1.11 1.30
N ILE A 17 -6.47 2.18 1.21
CA ILE A 17 -6.69 3.26 0.24
C ILE A 17 -5.44 3.41 -0.62
N PHE A 18 -5.60 3.24 -1.93
CA PHE A 18 -4.47 3.29 -2.88
C PHE A 18 -4.31 4.65 -3.54
N ASN A 19 -5.36 5.49 -3.55
CA ASN A 19 -5.30 6.78 -4.24
C ASN A 19 -4.58 7.84 -3.38
N PRO A 20 -3.43 8.39 -3.82
CA PRO A 20 -2.68 9.39 -3.05
C PRO A 20 -3.46 10.69 -2.83
N ASP A 21 -4.30 11.12 -3.77
CA ASP A 21 -5.13 12.31 -3.59
C ASP A 21 -6.17 12.12 -2.48
N SER A 22 -6.77 10.93 -2.42
CA SER A 22 -7.70 10.56 -1.35
C SER A 22 -7.01 10.54 0.01
N ILE A 23 -5.79 10.00 0.09
CA ILE A 23 -4.98 9.95 1.31
C ILE A 23 -4.65 11.37 1.80
N ARG A 24 -4.24 12.25 0.88
CA ARG A 24 -3.97 13.66 1.20
C ARG A 24 -5.21 14.33 1.78
N ILE A 25 -6.36 14.15 1.15
CA ILE A 25 -7.64 14.71 1.63
C ILE A 25 -7.98 14.20 3.04
N LEU A 26 -7.81 12.90 3.29
CA LEU A 26 -8.06 12.29 4.61
C LEU A 26 -7.17 12.88 5.70
N ARG A 27 -5.87 13.03 5.43
CA ARG A 27 -4.91 13.60 6.38
C ARG A 27 -5.10 15.09 6.63
N GLU A 28 -5.35 15.86 5.57
CA GLU A 28 -5.45 17.31 5.66
C GLU A 28 -6.81 17.77 6.22
N LYS A 29 -7.91 17.21 5.71
CA LYS A 29 -9.27 17.68 6.05
C LYS A 29 -9.89 16.91 7.21
N TYR A 30 -9.70 15.60 7.26
CA TYR A 30 -10.37 14.72 8.24
C TYR A 30 -9.45 14.28 9.38
N ARG A 31 -8.16 14.65 9.33
CA ARG A 31 -7.14 14.32 10.35
C ARG A 31 -6.98 12.83 10.62
N ILE A 32 -7.37 11.99 9.66
CA ILE A 32 -7.13 10.55 9.69
C ILE A 32 -5.70 10.30 9.26
N ILE A 33 -4.91 9.70 10.14
CA ILE A 33 -3.47 9.51 9.89
C ILE A 33 -3.23 8.22 9.14
N GLY A 34 -3.79 7.09 9.63
CA GLY A 34 -3.49 5.74 9.15
C GLY A 34 -1.99 5.39 9.15
N CYS A 35 -1.66 4.18 8.71
CA CYS A 35 -0.30 3.77 8.41
C CYS A 35 -0.09 3.75 6.90
N LEU A 36 0.96 4.38 6.38
CA LEU A 36 1.35 4.16 4.99
C LEU A 36 2.13 2.85 4.95
N THR A 37 1.72 1.92 4.10
CA THR A 37 2.30 0.58 4.05
C THR A 37 2.74 0.30 2.62
N GLY A 38 4.03 0.05 2.41
CA GLY A 38 4.58 -0.27 1.09
C GLY A 38 5.98 0.29 0.92
N ASN A 39 6.72 -0.25 -0.04
CA ASN A 39 8.07 0.21 -0.35
C ASN A 39 8.07 1.06 -1.63
N LEU A 40 9.01 2.00 -1.71
CA LEU A 40 9.28 2.67 -2.98
C LEU A 40 9.90 1.65 -3.95
N PRO A 41 9.51 1.62 -5.24
CA PRO A 41 10.04 0.66 -6.22
C PRO A 41 11.56 0.67 -6.32
N GLU A 42 12.18 1.83 -6.09
CA GLU A 42 13.64 2.01 -6.15
C GLU A 42 14.39 1.50 -4.91
N TYR A 43 13.69 1.30 -3.78
CA TYR A 43 14.28 0.89 -2.50
C TYR A 43 13.37 -0.10 -1.76
N PRO A 44 13.26 -1.35 -2.22
CA PRO A 44 12.29 -2.32 -1.70
C PRO A 44 12.51 -2.68 -0.21
N ARG A 45 13.66 -2.33 0.37
CA ARG A 45 14.05 -2.62 1.76
C ARG A 45 14.19 -1.38 2.66
N GLN A 46 13.95 -0.16 2.16
CA GLN A 46 13.95 1.03 3.02
C GLN A 46 12.54 1.62 3.16
N ASN A 47 12.07 1.62 4.41
CA ASN A 47 10.86 2.24 4.92
C ASN A 47 9.55 1.79 4.24
N ASN A 48 8.95 0.74 4.83
CA ASN A 48 7.56 0.36 4.57
C ASN A 48 6.58 1.51 4.87
N GLU A 49 6.99 2.52 5.65
CA GLU A 49 6.18 3.67 6.06
C GLU A 49 6.04 4.78 4.99
N LEU A 50 6.72 4.64 3.84
CA LEU A 50 6.76 5.67 2.79
C LEU A 50 6.01 5.27 1.51
N GLY A 51 5.34 4.12 1.50
CA GLY A 51 4.63 3.60 0.33
C GLY A 51 3.11 3.72 0.40
N LEU A 52 2.46 3.20 -0.64
CA LEU A 52 1.03 2.98 -0.72
C LEU A 52 0.77 1.48 -0.64
N PRO A 53 -0.39 1.03 -0.12
CA PRO A 53 -1.58 1.80 0.30
C PRO A 53 -1.47 2.50 1.66
N LEU A 54 -2.42 3.40 1.94
CA LEU A 54 -2.74 3.82 3.32
C LEU A 54 -3.65 2.76 3.96
N GLU A 55 -3.17 2.19 5.05
CA GLU A 55 -3.89 1.27 5.92
C GLU A 55 -4.57 2.04 7.06
N LEU A 56 -5.86 1.78 7.21
CA LEU A 56 -6.73 2.34 8.23
C LEU A 56 -7.11 1.27 9.24
N SER A 57 -7.22 1.67 10.50
CA SER A 57 -7.81 0.80 11.51
C SER A 57 -9.31 0.59 11.25
N HIS A 58 -9.87 -0.46 11.84
CA HIS A 58 -11.30 -0.72 11.73
C HIS A 58 -12.14 0.46 12.24
N GLU A 59 -11.71 1.09 13.35
CA GLU A 59 -12.37 2.25 13.94
C GLU A 59 -12.32 3.47 13.02
N GLU A 60 -11.16 3.74 12.40
CA GLU A 60 -11.03 4.82 11.42
C GLU A 60 -11.95 4.59 10.21
N CYS A 61 -12.04 3.35 9.72
CA CYS A 61 -12.96 3.00 8.64
C CYS A 61 -14.42 3.20 9.05
N CYS A 62 -14.82 2.73 10.23
CA CYS A 62 -16.19 2.89 10.73
C CYS A 62 -16.59 4.36 10.85
N ILE A 63 -15.72 5.20 11.43
CA ILE A 63 -15.99 6.65 11.57
C ILE A 63 -16.14 7.32 10.20
N LEU A 64 -15.24 7.00 9.26
CA LEU A 64 -15.28 7.58 7.92
C LEU A 64 -16.49 7.10 7.11
N ALA A 65 -16.93 5.86 7.31
CA ALA A 65 -18.11 5.30 6.66
C ALA A 65 -19.40 5.91 7.22
N ASP A 66 -19.50 6.09 8.54
CA ASP A 66 -20.64 6.74 9.21
C ASP A 66 -20.83 8.20 8.74
N GLN A 67 -19.72 8.87 8.41
CA GLN A 67 -19.71 10.22 7.85
C GLN A 67 -19.89 10.28 6.33
N GLU A 68 -20.13 9.14 5.66
CA GLU A 68 -20.28 9.00 4.20
C GLU A 68 -19.06 9.53 3.39
N ILE A 69 -17.87 9.57 4.01
CA ILE A 69 -16.64 10.06 3.38
C ILE A 69 -16.02 8.99 2.49
N ILE A 70 -16.07 7.73 2.94
CA ILE A 70 -15.53 6.58 2.22
C ILE A 70 -16.65 5.63 1.77
N SER A 71 -16.41 4.93 0.67
CA SER A 71 -17.20 3.79 0.21
C SER A 71 -16.36 2.52 0.36
N MET A 72 -16.88 1.54 1.10
CA MET A 72 -16.18 0.29 1.40
C MET A 72 -16.45 -0.76 0.32
N TYR A 73 -15.37 -1.37 -0.17
CA TYR A 73 -15.40 -2.44 -1.15
C TYR A 73 -14.66 -3.65 -0.60
N GLU A 74 -15.30 -4.81 -0.61
CA GLU A 74 -14.64 -6.06 -0.30
C GLU A 74 -13.81 -6.50 -1.50
N ILE A 75 -12.50 -6.67 -1.31
CA ILE A 75 -11.65 -7.25 -2.35
C ILE A 75 -11.67 -8.76 -2.20
N ILE A 76 -12.16 -9.43 -3.23
CA ILE A 76 -11.96 -10.85 -3.42
C ILE A 76 -10.69 -11.01 -4.25
N LEU A 77 -9.54 -11.23 -3.60
CA LEU A 77 -8.34 -11.63 -4.34
C LEU A 77 -8.51 -13.08 -4.78
N PRO A 78 -8.15 -13.43 -6.03
CA PRO A 78 -8.04 -14.83 -6.39
C PRO A 78 -6.88 -15.44 -5.60
N LEU A 79 -7.18 -16.09 -4.47
CA LEU A 79 -6.23 -16.81 -3.60
C LEU A 79 -5.56 -18.03 -4.28
N ASN A 80 -5.73 -18.20 -5.60
CA ASN A 80 -5.09 -19.25 -6.37
C ASN A 80 -3.66 -18.84 -6.77
N ASP A 81 -2.90 -18.24 -5.87
CA ASP A 81 -1.46 -18.17 -6.03
C ASP A 81 -0.97 -19.61 -5.96
N SER A 82 -0.59 -20.19 -7.10
CA SER A 82 0.13 -21.45 -7.03
C SER A 82 1.42 -21.20 -6.25
N GLU A 83 1.88 -22.16 -5.43
CA GLU A 83 3.16 -22.01 -4.70
C GLU A 83 4.31 -21.62 -5.65
N GLN A 84 4.19 -22.01 -6.92
CA GLN A 84 5.13 -21.67 -8.00
C GLN A 84 5.14 -20.18 -8.32
N ASP A 85 3.98 -19.52 -8.40
CA ASP A 85 3.88 -18.08 -8.69
C ASP A 85 4.51 -17.26 -7.56
N HIS A 86 4.27 -17.65 -6.31
CA HIS A 86 4.88 -17.00 -5.14
C HIS A 86 6.41 -17.17 -5.13
N LEU A 87 6.91 -18.37 -5.39
CA LEU A 87 8.36 -18.63 -5.48
C LEU A 87 9.01 -17.86 -6.64
N GLN A 88 8.33 -17.75 -7.77
CA GLN A 88 8.80 -16.98 -8.91
C GLN A 88 8.91 -15.49 -8.54
N TYR A 89 7.88 -14.91 -7.94
CA TYR A 89 7.89 -13.51 -7.49
C TYR A 89 9.04 -13.22 -6.52
N LEU A 90 9.24 -14.08 -5.51
CA LEU A 90 10.37 -13.93 -4.57
C LEU A 90 11.73 -13.97 -5.28
N THR A 91 11.87 -14.87 -6.25
CA THR A 91 13.11 -14.99 -7.04
C THR A 91 13.38 -13.74 -7.86
N GLU A 92 12.34 -13.15 -8.47
CA GLU A 92 12.45 -11.91 -9.23
C GLU A 92 12.88 -10.72 -8.36
N LEU A 93 12.36 -10.63 -7.14
CA LEU A 93 12.77 -9.62 -6.16
C LEU A 93 14.25 -9.72 -5.79
N ASP A 94 14.75 -10.94 -5.55
CA ASP A 94 16.15 -11.17 -5.20
C ASP A 94 17.09 -10.81 -6.36
N ILE A 95 16.71 -11.14 -7.60
CA ILE A 95 17.45 -10.75 -8.80
C ILE A 95 17.54 -9.23 -8.91
N GLU A 96 16.42 -8.52 -8.73
CA GLU A 96 16.39 -7.07 -8.86
C GLU A 96 17.21 -6.39 -7.75
N PHE A 97 17.15 -6.91 -6.52
CA PHE A 97 17.98 -6.43 -5.42
C PHE A 97 19.49 -6.51 -5.74
N GLU A 98 19.96 -7.63 -6.30
CA GLU A 98 21.36 -7.78 -6.68
C GLU A 98 21.78 -6.86 -7.83
N LYS A 99 20.89 -6.57 -8.79
CA LYS A 99 21.15 -5.54 -9.82
C LYS A 99 21.32 -4.16 -9.20
N GLN A 100 20.44 -3.78 -8.28
CA GLN A 100 20.49 -2.48 -7.60
C GLN A 100 21.79 -2.33 -6.78
N LYS A 101 22.21 -3.39 -6.08
CA LYS A 101 23.47 -3.43 -5.33
C LYS A 101 24.70 -3.23 -6.22
N LYS A 102 24.74 -3.88 -7.39
CA LYS A 102 25.81 -3.68 -8.39
C LYS A 102 25.82 -2.25 -8.94
N LYS A 103 24.65 -1.68 -9.26
CA LYS A 103 24.51 -0.31 -9.76
C LYS A 103 24.99 0.73 -8.74
N LYS A 104 24.62 0.58 -7.47
CA LYS A 104 25.07 1.47 -6.38
C LYS A 104 26.59 1.40 -6.17
N ARG A 105 27.17 0.20 -6.23
CA ARG A 105 28.63 -0.01 -6.11
C ARG A 105 29.41 0.59 -7.29
N PHE A 106 28.83 0.60 -8.49
CA PHE A 106 29.41 1.25 -9.66
C PHE A 106 29.44 2.78 -9.51
N LEU A 107 28.35 3.38 -9.01
CA LEU A 107 28.24 4.84 -8.80
C LEU A 107 29.15 5.39 -7.68
N LEU A 108 29.53 4.57 -6.70
CA LEU A 108 30.41 4.94 -5.59
C LEU A 108 31.91 4.88 -5.92
N ASN A 109 32.29 4.30 -7.07
CA ASN A 109 33.68 4.14 -7.52
C ASN A 109 34.04 5.11 -8.68
N LEU A 110 33.20 6.11 -8.91
CA LEU A 110 33.38 7.22 -9.87
C LEU A 110 33.54 8.52 -9.07
#